data_AF-A0A3M7RNZ4-F1
#
_entry.id   AF-A0A3M7RNZ4-F1
#
_cell.length_a   1.000
_cell.length_b   1.000
_cell.length_c   1.000
_cell.angle_alpha   90.00
_cell.angle_beta   90.00
_cell.angle_gamma   90.00
#
_symmetry.space_group_name_H-M   'P 1'
#
loop_
_entity.id
_entity.type
_entity.pdbx_description
1 polymer ?
#
loop_
_entity_poly.entity_id
_entity_poly.type
_entity_poly.pdbx_seq_one_letter_code
_entity_poly.pdbx_strand_id
1 'polypeptide(L)'
;MLDKFIDLTKPFQKFLEYPKEYNPRVHGPYNPAQYYGKPDPLSEVKVGEFGQWLGRRNFSLSAIRSALGRAMWKYRLKYIAPKKANAAFIFHFIFFTYTLNYFIYEYPVRKHHTWAIYH
;
A
#
# COMPACT_ATOMS: atom_id res chain seq x y z
N MET A 1 34.54 0.80 -22.73
CA MET A 1 34.10 -0.31 -21.86
C MET A 1 33.26 0.22 -20.69
N LEU A 2 33.67 1.31 -20.04
CA LEU A 2 32.90 1.98 -18.98
C LEU A 2 31.51 2.44 -19.44
N ASP A 3 31.35 2.99 -20.64
CA ASP A 3 30.06 3.55 -21.10
C ASP A 3 28.96 2.49 -21.21
N LYS A 4 29.33 1.26 -21.60
CA LYS A 4 28.40 0.12 -21.63
C LYS A 4 27.99 -0.34 -20.23
N PHE A 5 28.87 -0.19 -19.25
CA PHE A 5 28.60 -0.53 -17.85
C PHE A 5 27.66 0.51 -17.21
N ILE A 6 27.84 1.79 -17.53
CA ILE A 6 26.95 2.87 -17.13
C ILE A 6 25.56 2.69 -17.78
N ASP A 7 25.48 2.24 -19.02
CA ASP A 7 24.20 1.94 -19.68
C ASP A 7 23.43 0.80 -18.99
N LEU A 8 24.14 -0.22 -18.51
CA LEU A 8 23.57 -1.36 -17.77
C LEU A 8 23.03 -0.97 -16.39
N THR A 9 23.51 0.12 -15.78
CA THR A 9 23.04 0.58 -14.46
C THR A 9 21.88 1.57 -14.55
N LYS A 10 21.63 2.20 -15.71
CA LYS A 10 20.49 3.12 -15.93
C LYS A 10 19.12 2.59 -15.45
N PRO A 11 18.71 1.33 -15.73
CA PRO A 11 17.43 0.82 -15.23
C PRO A 11 17.40 0.70 -13.70
N PHE A 12 18.53 0.44 -13.06
CA PHE A 12 18.64 0.36 -11.60
C PHE A 12 18.66 1.75 -10.95
N GLN A 13 19.30 2.72 -11.59
CA GLN A 13 19.40 4.09 -11.11
C GLN A 13 18.03 4.77 -10.98
N LYS A 14 17.10 4.45 -11.88
CA LYS A 14 15.71 4.92 -11.82
C LYS A 14 14.96 4.53 -10.54
N PHE A 15 15.37 3.46 -9.85
CA PHE A 15 14.78 3.06 -8.55
C PHE A 15 15.37 3.82 -7.35
N LEU A 16 16.55 4.43 -7.53
CA LEU A 16 17.25 5.19 -6.49
C LEU A 16 16.91 6.68 -6.53
N GLU A 17 16.31 7.16 -7.62
CA GLU A 17 15.87 8.54 -7.78
C GLU A 17 14.66 8.86 -6.90
N TYR A 18 14.62 10.08 -6.37
CA TYR A 18 13.45 10.60 -5.68
C TYR A 18 12.25 10.77 -6.64
N PRO A 19 11.01 10.73 -6.12
CA PRO A 19 9.83 11.07 -6.92
C PRO A 19 9.99 12.45 -7.56
N LYS A 20 9.55 12.60 -8.81
CA LYS A 20 9.66 13.87 -9.53
C LYS A 20 8.94 15.02 -8.82
N GLU A 21 7.90 14.70 -8.04
CA GLU A 21 7.11 15.66 -7.29
C GLU A 21 7.78 16.11 -5.98
N TYR A 22 8.87 15.46 -5.55
CA TYR A 22 9.53 15.79 -4.29
C TYR A 22 10.50 16.97 -4.47
N ASN A 23 10.23 18.06 -3.75
CA ASN A 23 11.15 19.18 -3.59
C ASN A 23 11.66 19.28 -2.13
N PRO A 24 12.96 19.07 -1.86
CA PRO A 24 13.55 19.19 -0.52
C PRO A 24 13.35 20.55 0.14
N ARG A 25 13.29 21.64 -0.64
CA ARG A 25 13.10 23.01 -0.10
C ARG A 25 11.71 23.24 0.46
N VAL A 26 10.70 22.53 -0.07
CA VAL A 26 9.29 22.67 0.33
C VAL A 26 8.92 21.60 1.37
N HIS A 27 9.42 20.37 1.20
CA HIS A 27 8.99 19.22 2.01
C HIS A 27 9.93 18.86 3.16
N GLY A 28 11.11 19.47 3.23
CA GLY A 28 12.14 19.07 4.19
C GLY A 28 12.73 17.70 3.85
N PRO A 29 13.21 16.92 4.85
CA PRO A 29 13.76 15.59 4.63
C PRO A 29 12.76 14.64 3.97
N TYR A 30 13.26 13.76 3.11
CA TYR A 30 12.42 12.81 2.39
C TYR A 30 11.73 11.83 3.36
N ASN A 31 10.41 11.74 3.26
CA ASN A 31 9.56 10.82 3.99
C ASN A 31 8.93 9.80 3.03
N PRO A 32 9.36 8.52 3.07
CA PRO A 32 8.88 7.49 2.16
C PRO A 32 7.42 7.08 2.41
N ALA A 33 6.80 7.52 3.51
CA ALA A 33 5.40 7.27 3.81
C ALA A 33 4.46 8.29 3.16
N GLN A 34 4.99 9.42 2.67
CA GLN A 34 4.20 10.55 2.19
C GLN A 34 4.00 10.49 0.67
N TYR A 35 2.86 11.02 0.22
CA TYR A 35 2.61 11.26 -1.20
C TYR A 35 2.87 12.74 -1.50
N TYR A 36 3.76 13.01 -2.45
CA TYR A 36 4.20 14.37 -2.81
C TYR A 36 3.43 14.96 -4.00
N GLY A 37 2.65 14.15 -4.73
CA GLY A 37 1.82 14.62 -5.83
C GLY A 37 0.55 15.34 -5.36
N LYS A 38 -0.27 15.78 -6.32
CA LYS A 38 -1.53 16.47 -6.05
C LYS A 38 -2.48 15.56 -5.25
N PRO A 39 -2.95 15.98 -4.05
CA PRO A 39 -3.92 15.21 -3.29
C PRO A 39 -5.27 15.18 -4.01
N ASP A 40 -5.90 14.01 -4.04
CA ASP A 40 -7.30 13.78 -4.46
C ASP A 40 -7.88 12.75 -3.47
N PRO A 41 -8.20 13.13 -2.23
CA PRO A 41 -8.55 12.18 -1.18
C PRO A 41 -9.97 11.63 -1.38
N LEU A 42 -10.17 10.36 -1.06
CA LEU A 42 -11.50 9.73 -1.15
C LEU A 42 -12.53 10.39 -0.23
N SER A 43 -12.08 10.99 0.88
CA SER A 43 -12.94 11.66 1.87
C SER A 43 -13.68 12.89 1.36
N GLU A 44 -13.22 13.49 0.26
CA GLU A 44 -13.85 14.67 -0.35
C GLU A 44 -14.85 14.31 -1.46
N VAL A 45 -14.91 13.04 -1.86
CA VAL A 45 -15.68 12.56 -3.00
C VAL A 45 -17.07 12.12 -2.55
N LYS A 46 -18.10 12.57 -3.27
CA LYS A 46 -19.47 12.10 -3.06
C LYS A 46 -19.62 10.65 -3.51
N VAL A 47 -20.47 9.88 -2.84
CA VAL A 47 -20.70 8.46 -3.16
C VAL A 47 -21.11 8.26 -4.64
N GLY A 48 -21.94 9.16 -5.19
CA GLY A 48 -22.34 9.13 -6.61
C GLY A 48 -21.21 9.42 -7.61
N GLU A 49 -20.11 10.03 -7.17
CA GLU A 49 -18.94 10.38 -7.99
C GLU A 49 -17.79 9.38 -7.82
N PHE A 50 -17.98 8.33 -7.02
CA PHE A 50 -16.95 7.34 -6.70
C PHE A 50 -16.38 6.64 -7.95
N GLY A 51 -17.25 6.28 -8.90
CA GLY A 51 -16.82 5.65 -10.15
C GLY A 51 -15.91 6.57 -10.99
N GLN A 52 -16.25 7.86 -11.06
CA GLN A 52 -15.40 8.84 -11.76
C GLN A 52 -14.07 9.05 -11.05
N TRP A 53 -14.07 9.07 -9.71
CA TRP A 53 -12.83 9.16 -8.92
C TRP A 53 -11.93 7.95 -9.14
N LEU A 54 -12.50 6.73 -9.18
CA LEU A 54 -11.74 5.53 -9.53
C LEU A 54 -11.16 5.61 -10.94
N GLY A 55 -11.93 6.13 -11.91
CA GLY A 55 -11.48 6.32 -13.29
C GLY A 55 -10.28 7.28 -13.43
N ARG A 56 -10.09 8.21 -12.49
CA ARG A 56 -8.91 9.10 -12.46
C ARG A 56 -7.65 8.44 -11.90
N ARG A 57 -7.73 7.21 -11.34
CA ARG A 57 -6.59 6.54 -10.73
C ARG A 57 -5.70 5.84 -11.76
N ASN A 58 -4.39 5.95 -11.54
CA ASN A 58 -3.39 5.24 -12.32
C ASN A 58 -3.18 3.84 -11.73
N PHE A 59 -3.60 2.80 -12.47
CA PHE A 59 -3.45 1.39 -12.10
C PHE A 59 -2.20 0.72 -12.71
N SER A 60 -1.24 1.48 -13.21
CA SER A 60 0.05 0.91 -13.63
C SER A 60 0.74 0.18 -12.48
N LEU A 61 1.44 -0.91 -12.81
CA LEU A 61 2.19 -1.71 -11.82
C LEU A 61 3.17 -0.86 -11.01
N SER A 62 3.79 0.15 -11.65
CA SER A 62 4.67 1.09 -10.97
C SER A 62 3.93 1.95 -9.94
N ALA A 63 2.75 2.47 -10.27
CA ALA A 63 1.95 3.29 -9.36
C ALA A 63 1.44 2.47 -8.17
N ILE A 64 1.00 1.23 -8.42
CA ILE A 64 0.58 0.29 -7.38
C ILE A 64 1.74 -0.03 -6.43
N ARG A 65 2.93 -0.37 -6.96
CA ARG A 65 4.13 -0.63 -6.15
C ARG A 65 4.48 0.57 -5.28
N SER A 66 4.46 1.78 -5.84
CA SER A 66 4.74 3.00 -5.07
C SER A 66 3.69 3.25 -3.98
N ALA A 67 2.41 2.98 -4.25
CA ALA A 67 1.34 3.10 -3.26
C ALA A 67 1.48 2.08 -2.11
N LEU A 68 1.74 0.81 -2.44
CA LEU A 68 2.00 -0.24 -1.45
C LEU A 68 3.26 0.05 -0.63
N GLY A 69 4.33 0.54 -1.26
CA GLY A 69 5.54 0.96 -0.58
C GLY A 69 5.27 2.04 0.47
N ARG A 70 4.52 3.10 0.11
CA ARG A 70 4.10 4.15 1.06
C ARG A 70 3.25 3.59 2.20
N ALA A 71 2.27 2.74 1.88
CA ALA A 71 1.40 2.11 2.88
C ALA A 71 2.21 1.26 3.88
N MET A 72 3.16 0.47 3.37
CA MET A 72 4.07 -0.33 4.18
C MET A 72 4.92 0.55 5.10
N TRP A 73 5.46 1.66 4.60
CA TRP A 73 6.19 2.63 5.44
C TRP A 73 5.32 3.26 6.52
N LYS A 74 4.10 3.71 6.20
CA LYS A 74 3.14 4.22 7.19
C LYS A 74 2.87 3.20 8.29
N TYR A 75 2.63 1.95 7.89
CA TYR A 75 2.34 0.87 8.82
C TYR A 75 3.53 0.53 9.72
N ARG A 76 4.74 0.45 9.15
CA ARG A 76 5.98 0.23 9.91
C ARG A 76 6.22 1.33 10.93
N LEU A 77 6.07 2.59 10.53
CA LEU A 77 6.25 3.74 11.43
C LEU A 77 5.22 3.75 12.57
N LYS A 78 4.04 3.17 12.37
CA LYS A 78 2.98 3.11 13.40
C LYS A 78 3.12 1.91 14.35
N TYR A 79 3.49 0.73 13.86
CA TYR A 79 3.38 -0.52 14.63
C TYR A 79 4.68 -1.28 14.85
N ILE A 80 5.75 -1.01 14.09
CA ILE A 80 6.99 -1.80 14.13
C ILE A 80 8.17 -0.97 14.62
N ALA A 81 8.40 0.19 14.00
CA ALA A 81 9.53 1.06 14.26
C ALA A 81 9.46 1.92 15.55
N PRO A 82 8.30 2.18 16.21
CA PRO A 82 8.29 2.95 17.44
C PRO A 82 9.18 2.34 18.54
N LYS A 83 9.89 3.17 19.30
CA LYS A 83 10.73 2.73 20.43
C LYS A 83 9.95 1.92 21.48
N LYS A 84 8.67 2.24 21.66
CA LYS A 84 7.72 1.50 22.49
C LYS A 84 6.63 0.91 21.59
N ALA A 85 7.00 -0.09 20.79
CA ALA A 85 6.07 -0.80 19.93
C ALA A 85 5.22 -1.79 20.74
N ASN A 86 3.95 -1.93 20.35
CA ASN A 86 3.05 -2.94 20.89
C ASN A 86 3.03 -4.17 19.99
N ALA A 87 2.62 -5.33 20.51
CA ALA A 87 2.47 -6.58 19.76
C ALA A 87 1.35 -6.57 18.69
N ALA A 88 0.74 -5.40 18.40
CA ALA A 88 -0.36 -5.24 17.44
C ALA A 88 -0.04 -5.80 16.05
N PHE A 89 1.22 -5.68 15.59
CA PHE A 89 1.64 -6.26 14.31
C PHE A 89 1.40 -7.77 14.23
N ILE A 90 1.68 -8.49 15.32
CA ILE A 90 1.51 -9.94 15.41
C ILE A 90 0.03 -10.30 15.34
N PHE A 91 -0.81 -9.61 16.10
CA PHE A 91 -2.25 -9.82 16.08
C PHE A 91 -2.87 -9.52 14.72
N HIS A 92 -2.44 -8.46 14.03
CA HIS A 92 -2.89 -8.19 12.67
C HIS A 92 -2.52 -9.31 11.70
N PHE A 93 -1.32 -9.88 11.83
CA PHE A 93 -0.89 -10.99 10.98
C PHE A 93 -1.72 -12.25 11.23
N ILE A 94 -1.93 -12.62 12.51
CA ILE A 94 -2.77 -13.77 12.90
C ILE A 94 -4.22 -13.58 12.41
N PHE A 95 -4.79 -12.39 12.62
CA PHE A 95 -6.14 -12.09 12.17
C PHE A 95 -6.25 -12.21 10.65
N PHE A 96 -5.27 -11.68 9.91
CA PHE A 96 -5.27 -11.75 8.45
C PHE A 96 -5.17 -13.18 7.93
N THR A 97 -4.27 -14.00 8.49
CA THR A 97 -4.10 -15.40 8.07
C THR A 97 -5.33 -16.24 8.39
N TYR A 98 -5.91 -16.09 9.59
CA TYR A 98 -7.13 -16.77 9.98
C TYR A 98 -8.32 -16.37 9.08
N THR A 99 -8.50 -15.08 8.84
CA THR A 99 -9.56 -14.56 7.96
C THR A 99 -9.43 -15.09 6.54
N LEU A 100 -8.21 -15.09 5.98
CA LEU A 100 -7.97 -15.68 4.65
C LEU A 100 -8.27 -17.18 4.63
N ASN A 101 -7.84 -17.92 5.66
CA ASN A 101 -8.12 -19.35 5.75
C ASN A 101 -9.64 -19.63 5.76
N TYR A 102 -10.39 -18.85 6.54
CA TYR A 102 -11.85 -18.93 6.56
C TYR A 102 -12.45 -18.71 5.16
N PHE A 103 -12.08 -17.63 4.46
CA PHE A 103 -12.66 -17.33 3.14
C PHE A 103 -12.29 -18.34 2.06
N ILE A 104 -11.07 -18.87 2.08
CA ILE A 104 -10.57 -19.76 1.02
C ILE A 104 -11.04 -21.21 1.24
N TYR A 105 -10.91 -21.72 2.46
CA TYR A 105 -11.11 -23.15 2.73
C TYR A 105 -12.43 -23.44 3.41
N GLU A 106 -12.80 -22.65 4.40
CA GLU A 106 -13.92 -23.00 5.27
C GLU A 106 -15.27 -22.51 4.75
N TYR A 107 -15.32 -21.30 4.19
CA TYR A 107 -16.52 -20.68 3.64
C TYR A 107 -17.16 -21.51 2.52
N PRO A 108 -16.42 -22.04 1.52
CA PRO A 108 -17.01 -22.88 0.47
C PRO A 108 -17.64 -24.17 0.98
N VAL A 109 -17.13 -24.73 2.08
CA VAL A 109 -17.68 -25.93 2.71
C VAL A 109 -18.92 -25.58 3.53
N ARG A 110 -18.84 -24.52 4.34
CA ARG A 110 -19.88 -24.19 5.30
C ARG A 110 -21.06 -23.37 4.76
N LYS A 111 -20.93 -22.74 3.58
CA LYS A 111 -22.04 -22.01 2.94
C LYS A 111 -23.29 -22.86 2.67
N HIS A 112 -23.15 -24.18 2.63
CA HIS A 112 -24.24 -25.12 2.42
C HIS A 112 -25.02 -25.47 3.71
N HIS A 113 -24.53 -25.06 4.89
CA HIS A 113 -25.25 -25.20 6.16
C HIS A 113 -26.29 -24.08 6.33
N THR A 114 -27.21 -23.96 5.37
CA THR A 114 -28.27 -22.94 5.38
C THR A 114 -29.42 -23.25 6.36
N TRP A 115 -29.48 -24.48 6.87
CA TRP A 115 -30.54 -24.98 7.74
C TRP A 115 -30.19 -24.99 9.22
N ALA A 116 -28.91 -24.77 9.56
CA ALA A 116 -28.46 -24.60 10.94
C ALA A 116 -28.56 -23.13 11.31
N ILE A 117 -29.63 -22.75 12.02
CA ILE A 117 -29.76 -21.42 12.59
C ILE A 117 -28.91 -21.41 13.87
N TYR A 118 -27.78 -20.72 13.83
CA TYR A 118 -26.98 -20.44 15.02
C TYR A 118 -27.65 -19.29 15.77
N HIS A 119 -27.99 -19.51 17.04
CA HIS A 119 -28.57 -18.50 17.94
C HIS A 119 -27.59 -17.35 18.23
#